data_AF-A0A9D5VU69-F1
#
_entry.id   AF-A0A9D5VU69-F1
#
_cell.length_a   1.000
_cell.length_b   1.000
_cell.length_c   1.000
_cell.angle_alpha   90.00
_cell.angle_beta   90.00
_cell.angle_gamma   90.00
#
_symmetry.space_group_name_H-M   'P 1'
#
loop_
_entity.id
_entity.type
_entity.pdbx_description
1 polymer ?
#
loop_
_entity_poly.entity_id
_entity_poly.type
_entity_poly.pdbx_seq_one_letter_code
_entity_poly.pdbx_strand_id
1 'polypeptide(L)'
;MQFSELYNYSWPPSMLAESIEILAKKAKYISKPVDIPLQFKNIEATDKETLTIWIRKIAEHVGIEAEPVEFLYSDIDDMLYKAAPALIYLPLQDEQRFLIFFKGDKIDLKL
;
A
#
# COMPACT_ATOMS: atom_id res chain seq x y z
N MET A 1 5.94 0.37 -22.10
CA MET A 1 4.85 0.15 -21.13
C MET A 1 4.40 1.54 -20.68
N GLN A 2 3.19 1.97 -21.03
CA GLN A 2 2.72 3.32 -20.72
C GLN A 2 2.44 3.42 -19.22
N PHE A 3 3.31 4.09 -18.47
CA PHE A 3 3.15 4.36 -17.02
C PHE A 3 1.85 5.13 -16.67
N SER A 4 1.13 5.65 -17.68
CA SER A 4 -0.11 6.40 -17.52
C SER A 4 -1.25 5.59 -16.90
N GLU A 5 -1.33 4.27 -17.15
CA GLU A 5 -2.41 3.46 -16.57
C GLU A 5 -2.20 3.23 -15.06
N LEU A 6 -0.96 2.94 -14.64
CA LEU A 6 -0.58 2.79 -13.23
C LEU A 6 -0.82 4.07 -12.42
N TYR A 7 -0.70 5.24 -13.04
CA TYR A 7 -1.00 6.52 -12.41
C TYR A 7 -2.47 6.63 -11.99
N ASN A 8 -3.40 6.07 -12.78
CA ASN A 8 -4.83 6.11 -12.46
C ASN A 8 -5.22 5.17 -11.30
N TYR A 9 -4.41 4.16 -11.03
CA TYR A 9 -4.65 3.18 -9.95
C TYR A 9 -3.82 3.42 -8.69
N SER A 10 -2.86 4.35 -8.74
CA SER A 10 -1.95 4.63 -7.63
C SER A 10 -2.32 5.92 -6.90
N TRP A 11 -1.99 5.94 -5.61
CA TRP A 11 -2.38 6.99 -4.68
C TRP A 11 -1.16 7.80 -4.25
N PRO A 12 -1.32 9.12 -4.02
CA PRO A 12 -0.25 9.96 -3.49
C PRO A 12 -0.02 9.68 -2.00
N PRO A 13 1.11 10.15 -1.42
CA PRO A 13 1.42 9.93 0.00
C PRO A 13 0.36 10.51 0.95
N SER A 14 -0.32 11.59 0.55
CA SER A 14 -1.39 12.20 1.34
C SER A 14 -2.60 11.30 1.58
N MET A 15 -2.76 10.25 0.77
CA MET A 15 -3.84 9.26 0.91
C MET A 15 -3.38 7.96 1.56
N LEU A 16 -2.15 7.89 2.05
CA LEU A 16 -1.57 6.67 2.61
C LEU A 16 -2.39 6.15 3.80
N ALA A 17 -2.84 7.05 4.66
CA ALA A 17 -3.63 6.69 5.83
C ALA A 17 -4.99 6.10 5.45
N GLU A 18 -5.71 6.75 4.53
CA GLU A 18 -6.95 6.19 3.97
C GLU A 18 -6.70 4.86 3.24
N SER A 19 -5.55 4.70 2.57
CA SER A 19 -5.22 3.46 1.84
C SER A 19 -5.05 2.28 2.78
N ILE A 20 -4.39 2.48 3.92
CA ILE A 20 -4.17 1.44 4.93
C ILE A 20 -5.48 1.07 5.61
N GLU A 21 -6.33 2.04 5.93
CA GLU A 21 -7.68 1.78 6.47
C GLU A 21 -8.52 0.96 5.47
N ILE A 22 -8.51 1.34 4.19
CA ILE A 22 -9.24 0.63 3.13
C ILE A 22 -8.69 -0.78 2.95
N LEU A 23 -7.35 -0.94 2.96
CA LEU A 23 -6.68 -2.24 2.93
C LEU A 23 -7.14 -3.13 4.09
N ALA A 24 -7.08 -2.62 5.32
CA ALA A 24 -7.50 -3.32 6.53
C ALA A 24 -8.98 -3.72 6.50
N LYS A 25 -9.84 -2.81 6.07
CA LYS A 25 -11.30 -3.04 5.98
C LYS A 25 -11.64 -4.09 4.94
N LYS A 26 -11.03 -4.02 3.75
CA LYS A 26 -11.24 -4.99 2.67
C LYS A 26 -10.67 -6.36 3.01
N ALA A 27 -9.54 -6.40 3.72
CA ALA A 27 -8.96 -7.62 4.28
C ALA A 27 -9.74 -8.17 5.50
N LYS A 28 -10.77 -7.45 5.97
CA LYS A 28 -11.59 -7.80 7.14
C LYS A 28 -10.83 -7.83 8.47
N TYR A 29 -9.69 -7.14 8.57
CA TYR A 29 -8.98 -6.94 9.84
C TYR A 29 -9.70 -5.96 10.77
N ILE A 30 -10.40 -4.98 10.19
CA ILE A 30 -11.23 -4.03 10.91
C ILE A 30 -12.67 -4.05 10.39
N SER A 31 -13.63 -3.77 11.28
CA SER A 31 -15.07 -3.76 10.96
C SER A 31 -15.69 -2.37 10.96
N LYS A 32 -15.03 -1.39 11.60
CA LYS A 32 -15.50 -0.01 11.72
C LYS A 32 -14.45 0.94 11.16
N PRO A 33 -14.87 2.10 10.61
CA PRO A 33 -13.94 3.15 10.24
C PRO A 33 -13.11 3.59 11.45
N VAL A 34 -11.85 3.93 11.21
CA VAL A 34 -10.93 4.46 12.23
C VAL A 34 -10.85 5.96 12.02
N ASP A 35 -10.95 6.74 13.09
CA ASP A 35 -10.71 8.18 12.99
C ASP A 35 -9.21 8.42 12.75
N ILE A 36 -8.85 8.92 11.57
CA ILE A 36 -7.46 9.13 11.14
C ILE A 36 -7.01 10.55 11.52
N PRO A 37 -6.04 10.70 12.45
CA PRO A 37 -5.45 11.98 12.78
C PRO A 37 -4.94 12.77 11.58
N LEU A 38 -5.12 14.10 11.58
CA LEU A 38 -4.64 15.01 10.53
C LEU A 38 -3.14 14.88 10.25
N GLN A 39 -2.34 14.55 11.26
CA GLN A 39 -0.89 14.35 11.12
C GLN A 39 -0.53 13.21 10.15
N PHE A 40 -1.42 12.23 9.95
CA PHE A 40 -1.20 11.13 9.01
C PHE A 40 -1.57 11.48 7.56
N LYS A 41 -2.21 12.64 7.34
CA LYS A 41 -2.60 13.12 5.99
C LYS A 41 -1.54 14.01 5.34
N ASN A 42 -0.66 14.59 6.16
CA ASN A 42 0.41 15.49 5.71
C ASN A 42 1.78 14.82 5.83
N ILE A 43 1.96 13.72 5.09
CA ILE A 43 3.23 12.98 5.09
C ILE A 43 4.24 13.71 4.21
N GLU A 44 5.30 14.22 4.82
CA GLU A 44 6.45 14.86 4.14
C GLU A 44 7.67 13.93 4.08
N ALA A 45 7.46 12.62 4.01
CA ALA A 45 8.55 11.65 3.98
C ALA A 45 9.31 11.74 2.65
N THR A 46 10.59 12.11 2.70
CA THR A 46 11.45 12.22 1.51
C THR A 46 12.27 10.95 1.26
N ASP A 47 12.41 10.09 2.27
CA ASP A 47 13.18 8.85 2.23
C ASP A 47 12.37 7.61 2.66
N LYS A 48 12.86 6.42 2.30
CA LYS A 48 12.20 5.12 2.55
C LYS A 48 12.10 4.77 4.04
N GLU A 49 13.07 5.16 4.87
CA GLU A 49 13.09 4.83 6.29
C GLU A 49 12.03 5.64 7.05
N THR A 50 11.98 6.95 6.82
CA THR A 50 10.93 7.83 7.34
C THR A 50 9.55 7.35 6.91
N LEU A 51 9.40 6.98 5.64
CA LEU A 51 8.14 6.44 5.13
C LEU A 51 7.72 5.13 5.82
N THR A 52 8.68 4.22 6.05
CA THR A 52 8.43 2.94 6.75
C THR A 52 7.93 3.18 8.17
N ILE A 53 8.53 4.14 8.89
CA ILE A 53 8.09 4.53 10.24
C ILE A 53 6.67 5.09 10.20
N TRP A 54 6.35 5.92 9.21
CA TRP A 54 4.99 6.46 9.05
C TRP A 54 3.96 5.38 8.79
N ILE A 55 4.24 4.45 7.87
CA ILE A 55 3.36 3.31 7.58
C ILE A 55 3.09 2.51 8.85
N ARG A 56 4.12 2.21 9.64
CA ARG A 56 3.97 1.48 10.91
C ARG A 56 3.08 2.23 11.90
N LYS A 57 3.30 3.53 12.10
CA LYS A 57 2.47 4.34 13.02
C LYS A 57 0.99 4.38 12.59
N ILE A 58 0.73 4.48 11.29
CA ILE A 58 -0.63 4.45 10.76
C ILE A 58 -1.25 3.08 10.98
N ALA A 59 -0.52 2.01 10.65
CA ALA A 59 -0.94 0.64 10.84
C ALA A 59 -1.31 0.36 12.32
N GLU A 60 -0.42 0.73 13.24
CA GLU A 60 -0.64 0.63 14.68
C GLU A 60 -1.91 1.38 15.12
N HIS A 61 -2.12 2.59 14.61
CA HIS A 61 -3.32 3.39 14.90
C HIS A 61 -4.60 2.73 14.36
N VAL A 62 -4.52 2.10 13.19
CA VAL A 62 -5.62 1.32 12.61
C VAL A 62 -5.84 -0.02 13.34
N GLY A 63 -4.89 -0.45 14.16
CA GLY A 63 -4.94 -1.71 14.90
C GLY A 63 -4.44 -2.92 14.11
N ILE A 64 -3.57 -2.70 13.13
CA ILE A 64 -2.91 -3.76 12.34
C ILE A 64 -1.38 -3.62 12.44
N GLU A 65 -0.66 -4.69 12.09
CA GLU A 65 0.79 -4.66 11.97
C GLU A 65 1.20 -4.50 10.49
N ALA A 66 2.27 -3.73 10.24
CA ALA A 66 2.84 -3.56 8.91
C ALA A 66 4.33 -3.90 8.92
N GLU A 67 4.69 -4.90 8.12
CA GLU A 67 6.08 -5.32 7.94
C GLU A 67 6.57 -5.00 6.52
N PRO A 68 7.76 -4.38 6.38
CA PRO A 68 8.38 -4.24 5.06
C PRO A 68 8.83 -5.61 4.57
N VAL A 69 8.46 -5.94 3.33
CA VAL A 69 8.88 -7.17 2.65
C VAL A 69 9.77 -6.79 1.48
N GLU A 70 10.96 -7.40 1.43
CA GLU A 70 11.88 -7.27 0.30
C GLU A 70 11.97 -8.63 -0.41
N PHE A 71 11.96 -8.61 -1.74
CA PHE A 71 12.05 -9.80 -2.56
C PHE A 71 12.74 -9.50 -3.89
N LEU A 72 13.25 -10.56 -4.52
CA LEU A 72 13.84 -10.46 -5.86
C LEU A 72 12.75 -10.28 -6.90
N TYR A 73 13.03 -9.50 -7.93
CA TYR A 73 12.06 -9.27 -9.02
C TYR A 73 11.61 -10.57 -9.71
N SER A 74 12.47 -11.59 -9.75
CA SER A 74 12.16 -12.92 -10.27
C SER A 74 11.01 -13.62 -9.53
N ASP A 75 10.75 -13.23 -8.28
CA ASP A 75 9.83 -13.91 -7.37
C ASP A 75 8.51 -13.13 -7.21
N ILE A 76 8.33 -12.05 -7.98
CA ILE A 76 7.23 -11.10 -7.79
C ILE A 76 5.85 -11.76 -7.82
N ASP A 77 5.62 -12.71 -8.71
CA ASP A 77 4.31 -13.37 -8.85
C ASP A 77 3.95 -14.17 -7.59
N ASP A 78 4.90 -14.97 -7.09
CA ASP A 78 4.73 -15.77 -5.88
C ASP A 78 4.66 -14.89 -4.62
N MET A 79 5.44 -13.81 -4.59
CA MET A 79 5.49 -12.89 -3.47
C MET A 79 4.25 -12.03 -3.36
N LEU A 80 3.73 -11.50 -4.47
CA LEU A 80 2.47 -10.75 -4.47
C LEU A 80 1.32 -11.59 -3.93
N TYR A 81 1.27 -12.88 -4.28
CA TYR A 81 0.26 -13.78 -3.77
C TYR A 81 0.36 -14.05 -2.26
N LYS A 82 1.59 -14.17 -1.73
CA LYS A 82 1.85 -14.43 -0.30
C LYS A 82 1.77 -13.19 0.57
N ALA A 83 2.15 -12.03 0.03
CA ALA A 83 2.19 -10.77 0.74
C ALA A 83 0.82 -10.06 0.78
N ALA A 84 -0.15 -10.49 -0.03
CA ALA A 84 -1.48 -9.91 -0.02
C ALA A 84 -2.21 -10.18 1.31
N PRO A 85 -2.90 -9.18 1.89
CA PRO A 85 -3.07 -7.81 1.40
C PRO A 85 -1.79 -6.98 1.57
N ALA A 86 -1.37 -6.28 0.51
CA ALA A 86 -0.09 -5.56 0.49
C ALA A 86 -0.26 -4.09 0.07
N LEU A 87 0.63 -3.25 0.56
CA LEU A 87 0.86 -1.90 0.06
C LEU A 87 2.18 -1.90 -0.72
N ILE A 88 2.14 -1.48 -1.99
CA ILE A 88 3.31 -1.47 -2.88
C ILE A 88 3.74 -0.03 -3.10
N TYR A 89 4.98 0.27 -2.77
CA TYR A 89 5.62 1.55 -3.09
C TYR A 89 6.07 1.58 -4.55
N LEU A 90 5.65 2.60 -5.28
CA LEU A 90 6.03 2.85 -6.67
C LEU A 90 6.82 4.17 -6.76
N PRO A 91 8.11 4.12 -7.11
CA PRO A 91 8.85 5.31 -7.50
C PRO A 91 8.47 5.65 -8.96
N LEU A 92 7.44 6.48 -9.17
CA LEU A 92 7.02 6.91 -10.50
C LEU A 92 7.63 8.27 -10.82
N GLN A 93 8.67 8.27 -11.66
CA GLN A 93 9.39 9.49 -12.05
C GLN A 93 9.86 10.28 -10.82
N ASP A 94 9.22 11.42 -10.54
CA ASP A 94 9.55 12.35 -9.45
C ASP A 94 8.52 12.30 -8.30
N GLU A 95 7.49 11.44 -8.39
CA GLU A 95 6.42 11.31 -7.40
C GLU A 95 6.45 9.95 -6.70
N GLN A 96 6.36 9.99 -5.37
CA GLN A 96 6.11 8.80 -4.56
C GLN A 96 4.65 8.40 -4.69
N ARG A 97 4.37 7.16 -5.08
CA ARG A 97 3.01 6.66 -5.20
C ARG A 97 2.85 5.27 -4.62
N PHE A 98 1.62 4.91 -4.31
CA PHE A 98 1.30 3.66 -3.65
C PHE A 98 0.21 2.91 -4.39
N LEU A 99 0.31 1.59 -4.43
CA LEU A 99 -0.78 0.70 -4.83
C LEU A 99 -1.22 -0.13 -3.64
N ILE A 100 -2.54 -0.27 -3.51
CA ILE A 100 -3.12 -1.30 -2.66
C ILE A 100 -3.33 -2.56 -3.49
N PHE A 101 -2.82 -3.68 -3.00
CA PHE A 101 -2.93 -4.97 -3.65
C PHE A 101 -3.75 -5.92 -2.78
N PHE A 102 -4.78 -6.51 -3.38
CA PHE A 102 -5.58 -7.56 -2.77
C PHE A 102 -5.41 -8.84 -3.54
N LYS A 103 -5.46 -9.94 -2.81
CA LYS A 103 -5.62 -11.26 -3.41
C LYS A 103 -6.98 -11.32 -4.09
N GLY A 104 -6.97 -11.33 -5.41
CA GLY A 104 -8.15 -11.68 -6.22
C GLY A 104 -8.32 -13.19 -6.29
N ASP A 105 -9.52 -13.63 -6.66
CA ASP A 105 -9.70 -14.97 -7.20
C ASP A 105 -8.92 -15.05 -8.53
N LYS A 106 -8.30 -16.20 -8.80
CA LYS A 106 -7.51 -16.41 -10.02
C LYS A 106 -8.41 -16.22 -11.24
N ILE A 107 -8.29 -15.08 -11.92
CA ILE A 107 -8.89 -14.88 -13.24
C ILE A 107 -7.83 -15.34 -14.24
N ASP A 108 -8.08 -16.45 -14.92
CA ASP A 108 -7.23 -16.87 -16.04
C ASP A 108 -7.35 -15.80 -17.14
N LEU A 109 -6.43 -14.84 -17.11
CA LEU A 109 -6.21 -13.90 -18.20
C LEU A 109 -5.48 -14.67 -19.30
N LYS A 110 -6.25 -15.21 -20.24
CA LYS A 110 -5.69 -15.64 -21.52
C LYS A 110 -5.18 -14.39 -22.23
N LEU A 111 -3.86 -14.18 -22.14
CA LEU A 111 -3.11 -13.26 -23.00
C LEU A 111 -3.01 -13.84 -24.42
#